data_AF-A0A250LJN7-F1
#
_entry.id   AF-A0A250LJN7-F1
#
_cell.length_a   1.000
_cell.length_b   1.000
_cell.length_c   1.000
_cell.angle_alpha   90.00
_cell.angle_beta   90.00
_cell.angle_gamma   90.00
#
_symmetry.space_group_name_H-M   'P 1'
#
loop_
_entity.id
_entity.type
_entity.pdbx_description
1 polymer ?
#
loop_
_entity_poly.entity_id
_entity_poly.type
_entity_poly.pdbx_seq_one_letter_code
_entity_poly.pdbx_strand_id
1 'polypeptide(L)'
;MAAVVTVLGLGWSYWKDVQLRATCASREQKVERSPHGGYRARYCYFGDTIVLRLYDREGERLVAERTYRDGSRIPVELHWAKEALMYPQGLEFGETFGEISLPPTFLDRMMARLP
;
A
#
# COMPACT_ATOMS: atom_id res chain seq x y z
N MET A 1 18.84 0.75 -30.38
CA MET A 1 19.30 0.43 -29.01
C MET A 1 18.43 1.13 -27.97
N ALA A 2 17.14 0.77 -27.88
CA ALA A 2 16.20 1.39 -26.93
C ALA A 2 15.41 0.36 -26.11
N ALA A 3 15.17 -0.83 -26.68
CA ALA A 3 14.42 -1.91 -26.03
C ALA A 3 15.13 -2.51 -24.79
N VAL A 4 16.46 -2.51 -24.75
CA VAL A 4 17.22 -3.08 -23.62
C VAL A 4 17.11 -2.21 -22.37
N VAL A 5 17.05 -0.87 -22.55
CA VAL A 5 16.95 0.08 -21.44
C VAL A 5 15.57 0.00 -20.79
N THR A 6 14.50 -0.19 -21.58
CA THR A 6 13.15 -0.39 -21.04
C THR A 6 13.01 -1.71 -20.30
N VAL A 7 13.57 -2.82 -20.81
CA VAL A 7 13.48 -4.13 -20.12
C VAL A 7 14.27 -4.12 -18.80
N LEU A 8 15.46 -3.51 -18.76
CA LEU A 8 16.23 -3.38 -17.52
C LEU A 8 15.59 -2.41 -16.52
N GLY A 9 15.03 -1.29 -16.99
CA GLY A 9 14.32 -0.33 -16.14
C GLY A 9 13.05 -0.92 -15.51
N LEU A 10 12.28 -1.70 -16.27
CA LEU A 10 11.12 -2.44 -15.77
C LEU A 10 11.54 -3.51 -14.77
N GLY A 11 12.60 -4.27 -15.06
CA GLY A 11 13.14 -5.28 -14.15
C GLY A 11 13.64 -4.71 -12.83
N TRP A 12 14.28 -3.53 -12.86
CA TRP A 12 14.75 -2.84 -11.65
C TRP A 12 13.60 -2.29 -10.79
N SER A 13 12.59 -1.69 -11.43
CA SER A 13 11.37 -1.24 -10.72
C SER A 13 10.63 -2.42 -10.09
N TYR A 14 10.55 -3.54 -10.81
CA TYR A 14 9.92 -4.77 -10.33
C TYR A 14 10.67 -5.40 -9.16
N TRP A 15 12.00 -5.49 -9.23
CA TRP A 15 12.83 -6.00 -8.14
C TRP A 15 12.73 -5.16 -6.88
N LYS A 16 12.64 -3.83 -7.02
CA LYS A 16 12.39 -2.93 -5.88
C LYS A 16 11.04 -3.23 -5.23
N ASP A 17 9.99 -3.41 -6.01
CA ASP A 17 8.66 -3.73 -5.48
C ASP A 17 8.67 -5.07 -4.72
N VAL A 18 9.25 -6.11 -5.33
CA VAL A 18 9.36 -7.44 -4.68
C VAL A 18 10.18 -7.38 -3.39
N GLN A 19 11.28 -6.62 -3.36
CA GLN A 19 12.07 -6.46 -2.13
C GLN A 19 11.33 -5.68 -1.04
N LEU A 20 10.56 -4.65 -1.41
CA LEU A 20 9.69 -3.94 -0.47
C LEU A 20 8.68 -4.91 0.16
N ARG A 21 8.01 -5.70 -0.69
CA ARG A 21 7.01 -6.69 -0.26
C ARG A 21 7.60 -7.78 0.66
N ALA A 22 8.80 -8.26 0.37
CA ALA A 22 9.50 -9.27 1.16
C ALA A 22 9.98 -8.73 2.51
N THR A 23 10.48 -7.48 2.53
CA THR A 23 10.97 -6.84 3.77
C THR A 23 9.82 -6.52 4.72
N CYS A 24 8.69 -6.06 4.17
CA CYS A 24 7.47 -5.83 4.95
C CYS A 24 6.97 -7.12 5.63
N ALA A 25 7.18 -8.30 5.04
CA ALA A 25 6.77 -9.57 5.64
C ALA A 25 7.52 -9.92 6.94
N SER A 26 8.70 -9.34 7.19
CA SER A 26 9.64 -9.87 8.18
C SER A 26 9.59 -9.25 9.58
N ARG A 27 9.35 -7.94 9.77
CA ARG A 27 9.67 -7.34 11.08
C ARG A 27 8.92 -6.10 11.58
N GLU A 28 8.30 -5.28 10.73
CA GLU A 28 7.67 -4.02 11.16
C GLU A 28 6.28 -3.80 10.55
N GLN A 29 5.38 -4.77 10.73
CA GLN A 29 3.96 -4.60 10.37
C GLN A 29 3.21 -4.01 11.55
N LYS A 30 2.72 -2.77 11.40
CA LYS A 30 1.61 -2.29 12.23
C LYS A 30 0.30 -2.77 11.62
N VAL A 31 -0.54 -3.38 12.44
CA VAL A 31 -1.84 -3.92 12.03
C VAL A 31 -2.92 -3.10 12.71
N GLU A 32 -3.84 -2.57 11.91
CA GLU A 32 -4.99 -1.81 12.39
C GLU A 32 -6.28 -2.43 11.86
N ARG A 33 -7.30 -2.49 12.70
CA ARG A 33 -8.59 -3.09 12.35
C ARG A 33 -9.62 -2.00 12.14
N SER A 34 -10.40 -2.14 11.08
CA SER A 34 -11.54 -1.25 10.83
C SER A 34 -12.56 -1.34 11.98
N PRO A 35 -13.00 -0.21 12.55
CA PRO A 35 -14.10 -0.18 13.52
C PRO A 35 -15.47 -0.39 12.85
N HIS A 36 -15.58 -0.11 11.55
CA HIS A 36 -16.85 -0.10 10.81
C HIS A 36 -17.11 -1.38 9.99
N GLY A 37 -16.16 -2.31 9.96
CA GLY A 37 -16.28 -3.51 9.13
C GLY A 37 -15.25 -4.57 9.47
N GLY A 38 -15.19 -5.61 8.63
CA GLY A 38 -14.28 -6.72 8.84
C GLY A 38 -12.80 -6.39 8.58
N TYR A 39 -12.53 -5.43 7.72
CA TYR A 39 -11.22 -5.25 7.08
C TYR A 39 -10.07 -4.99 8.07
N ARG A 40 -8.87 -5.43 7.68
CA ARG A 40 -7.63 -5.18 8.42
C ARG A 40 -6.63 -4.46 7.53
N ALA A 41 -6.11 -3.33 7.96
CA ALA A 41 -4.98 -2.69 7.30
C ALA A 41 -3.68 -3.15 7.95
N ARG A 42 -2.64 -3.34 7.15
CA ARG A 42 -1.26 -3.48 7.61
C ARG A 42 -0.40 -2.51 6.85
N TYR A 43 0.52 -1.85 7.54
CA TYR A 43 1.49 -0.98 6.87
C TYR A 43 2.88 -1.16 7.43
N CYS A 44 3.86 -0.86 6.59
CA CYS A 44 5.27 -0.94 6.88
C CYS A 44 6.00 0.26 6.28
N TYR A 45 7.09 0.64 6.94
CA TYR A 45 7.97 1.72 6.51
C TYR A 45 9.22 1.13 5.86
N PHE A 46 9.64 1.72 4.74
CA PHE A 46 10.89 1.43 4.07
C PHE A 46 11.56 2.74 3.67
N GLY A 47 12.38 3.28 4.57
CA GLY A 47 12.88 4.64 4.44
C GLY A 47 11.71 5.64 4.37
N ASP A 48 11.63 6.40 3.27
CA ASP A 48 10.54 7.34 2.99
C ASP A 48 9.42 6.70 2.15
N THR A 49 9.37 5.37 2.02
CA THR A 49 8.32 4.64 1.28
C THR A 49 7.46 3.85 2.25
N ILE A 50 6.14 4.00 2.13
CA ILE A 50 5.15 3.31 2.94
C ILE A 50 4.37 2.36 2.04
N VAL A 51 4.28 1.10 2.48
CA VAL A 51 3.48 0.07 1.83
C VAL A 51 2.26 -0.21 2.70
N LEU A 52 1.10 0.27 2.29
CA LEU A 52 -0.19 0.04 2.93
C LEU A 52 -0.92 -1.11 2.24
N ARG A 53 -1.32 -2.12 3.01
CA ARG A 53 -2.00 -3.33 2.58
C ARG A 53 -3.31 -3.48 3.29
N LEU A 54 -4.39 -3.60 2.53
CA LEU A 54 -5.71 -3.87 3.05
C LEU A 54 -6.06 -5.34 2.83
N TYR A 55 -6.50 -6.00 3.90
CA TYR A 55 -6.95 -7.38 3.92
C TYR A 55 -8.44 -7.46 4.21
N ASP A 56 -9.08 -8.55 3.78
CA ASP A 56 -10.48 -8.81 4.08
C ASP A 56 -10.71 -9.05 5.60
N ARG A 57 -11.99 -9.20 5.96
CA ARG A 57 -12.47 -9.60 7.28
C ARG A 57 -11.67 -10.68 7.98
N GLU A 58 -11.38 -11.76 7.27
CA GLU A 58 -10.68 -12.91 7.84
C GLU A 58 -9.17 -12.64 7.96
N GLY A 59 -8.66 -11.64 7.24
CA GLY A 59 -7.25 -11.28 7.24
C GLY A 59 -6.38 -12.20 6.38
N GLU A 60 -6.99 -13.12 5.63
CA GLU A 60 -6.30 -14.09 4.77
C GLU A 60 -6.04 -13.53 3.37
N ARG A 61 -6.97 -12.72 2.84
CA ARG A 61 -6.88 -12.23 1.47
C ARG A 61 -6.53 -10.75 1.41
N LEU A 62 -5.44 -10.45 0.71
CA LEU A 62 -5.12 -9.09 0.30
C LEU A 62 -6.17 -8.61 -0.72
N VAL A 63 -6.81 -7.48 -0.42
CA VAL A 63 -7.89 -6.91 -1.23
C VAL A 63 -7.50 -5.59 -1.88
N ALA A 64 -6.53 -4.86 -1.32
CA ALA A 64 -5.93 -3.69 -1.93
C ALA A 64 -4.50 -3.48 -1.40
N GLU A 65 -3.63 -2.92 -2.21
CA GLU A 65 -2.30 -2.46 -1.81
C GLU A 65 -2.04 -1.07 -2.38
N ARG A 66 -1.37 -0.23 -1.59
CA ARG A 66 -0.93 1.11 -1.97
C ARG A 66 0.49 1.32 -1.48
N THR A 67 1.37 1.62 -2.41
CA THR A 67 2.74 2.02 -2.13
C THR A 67 2.86 3.49 -2.43
N TYR A 68 3.23 4.29 -1.44
CA TYR A 68 3.42 5.72 -1.59
C TYR A 68 4.68 6.17 -0.86
N ARG A 69 5.22 7.31 -1.27
CA ARG A 69 6.31 7.95 -0.55
C ARG A 69 5.72 8.90 0.48
N ASP A 70 6.29 8.88 1.67
CA ASP A 70 5.99 9.82 2.73
C ASP A 70 7.32 10.19 3.40
N GLY A 71 7.83 11.37 3.05
CA GLY A 71 9.04 11.93 3.63
C GLY A 71 8.78 12.72 4.93
N SER A 72 7.52 12.81 5.36
CA SER A 72 7.15 13.63 6.53
C SER A 72 7.61 13.01 7.86
N ARG A 73 7.92 11.70 7.87
CA ARG A 73 8.21 10.90 9.09
C ARG A 73 7.12 10.99 10.16
N ILE A 74 5.94 11.47 9.79
CA ILE A 74 4.77 11.51 10.66
C ILE A 74 4.23 10.07 10.75
N PRO A 75 3.76 9.62 11.93
CA PRO A 75 3.09 8.32 12.03
C PRO A 75 1.93 8.24 11.04
N VAL A 76 1.81 7.12 10.32
CA VAL A 76 0.64 6.85 9.47
C VAL A 76 -0.61 6.81 10.35
N GLU A 77 -1.44 7.84 10.20
CA GLU A 77 -2.78 7.89 10.79
C GLU A 77 -3.79 7.39 9.76
N LEU A 78 -4.35 6.20 10.01
CA LEU A 78 -5.38 5.63 9.17
C LEU A 78 -6.74 6.13 9.64
N HIS A 79 -7.47 6.79 8.74
CA HIS A 79 -8.84 7.22 9.00
C HIS A 79 -9.81 6.27 8.32
N TRP A 80 -10.45 5.43 9.13
CA TRP A 80 -11.47 4.52 8.68
C TRP A 80 -12.83 5.24 8.57
N ALA A 81 -13.33 5.39 7.35
CA ALA A 81 -14.70 5.74 7.08
C ALA A 81 -15.54 4.46 6.85
N LYS A 82 -16.87 4.63 6.79
CA LYS A 82 -17.80 3.52 6.53
C LYS A 82 -17.58 2.91 5.13
N GLU A 83 -17.27 3.76 4.15
CA GLU A 83 -17.17 3.41 2.72
C GLU A 83 -15.76 3.62 2.17
N ALA A 84 -14.79 3.98 3.02
CA ALA A 84 -13.43 4.27 2.57
C ALA A 84 -12.40 4.16 3.70
N LEU A 85 -11.15 3.90 3.34
CA LEU A 85 -9.98 4.04 4.21
C LEU A 85 -9.13 5.18 3.65
N MET A 86 -8.98 6.26 4.43
CA MET A 86 -8.16 7.41 4.08
C MET A 86 -6.81 7.30 4.79
N TYR A 87 -5.74 7.63 4.08
CA TYR A 87 -4.37 7.62 4.61
C TYR A 87 -3.63 8.87 4.12
N PRO A 88 -2.72 9.43 4.92
CA PRO A 88 -1.90 10.55 4.48
C PRO A 88 -1.00 10.09 3.33
N GLN A 89 -1.12 10.74 2.17
CA GLN A 89 -0.28 10.47 1.00
C GLN A 89 0.53 11.74 0.70
N GLY A 90 1.69 11.86 1.34
CA GLY A 90 2.61 12.97 1.12
C GLY A 90 3.19 12.97 -0.29
N LEU A 91 2.48 13.58 -1.24
CA LEU A 91 3.03 13.86 -2.56
C LEU A 91 3.80 15.19 -2.52
N GLU A 92 4.88 15.27 -3.30
CA GLU A 92 5.75 16.44 -3.51
C GLU A 92 5.02 17.76 -3.90
N PHE A 93 3.69 17.72 -4.06
CA PHE A 93 2.83 18.82 -4.50
C PHE A 93 1.61 19.06 -3.59
N GLY A 94 1.76 18.88 -2.28
CA GLY A 94 0.76 19.27 -1.28
C GLY A 94 0.10 18.08 -0.58
N GLU A 95 -0.37 18.32 0.64
CA GLU A 95 -1.02 17.34 1.51
C GLU A 95 -2.25 16.74 0.83
N THR A 96 -2.08 15.59 0.18
CA THR A 96 -3.16 14.86 -0.45
C THR A 96 -3.43 13.62 0.39
N PHE A 97 -4.69 13.35 0.71
CA PHE A 97 -5.05 12.10 1.38
C PHE A 97 -5.36 11.05 0.31
N GLY A 98 -4.66 9.93 0.37
CA GLY A 98 -4.98 8.78 -0.44
C GLY A 98 -6.23 8.10 0.13
N GLU A 99 -7.11 7.62 -0.74
CA GLU A 99 -8.33 6.94 -0.35
C GLU A 99 -8.40 5.54 -0.99
N ILE A 100 -8.86 4.56 -0.21
CA ILE A 100 -9.22 3.22 -0.67
C ILE A 100 -10.70 3.01 -0.39
N SER A 101 -11.53 2.91 -1.42
CA SER A 101 -12.96 2.63 -1.25
C SER A 101 -13.21 1.26 -0.60
N LEU A 102 -14.24 1.17 0.24
CA LEU A 102 -14.69 -0.04 0.94
C LEU A 102 -16.16 -0.31 0.57
N PRO A 103 -16.50 -1.46 -0.05
CA PRO A 103 -15.61 -2.54 -0.45
C PRO A 103 -14.65 -2.12 -1.58
N PRO A 104 -13.40 -2.65 -1.59
CA PRO A 104 -12.43 -2.33 -2.63
C PRO A 104 -12.92 -2.78 -3.99
N THR A 105 -12.61 -1.95 -4.99
CA THR A 105 -13.04 -2.17 -6.37
C THR A 105 -12.44 -3.45 -6.95
N PHE A 106 -13.04 -3.96 -8.03
CA PHE A 106 -12.50 -5.16 -8.68
C PHE A 106 -11.07 -4.93 -9.21
N LEU A 107 -10.78 -3.70 -9.67
CA LEU A 107 -9.45 -3.28 -10.11
C LEU A 107 -8.44 -3.34 -8.96
N ASP A 108 -8.80 -2.85 -7.77
CA ASP A 108 -7.92 -2.93 -6.59
C ASP A 108 -7.57 -4.37 -6.23
N ARG A 109 -8.56 -5.26 -6.28
CA ARG A 109 -8.35 -6.69 -6.02
C ARG A 109 -7.47 -7.36 -7.07
N MET A 110 -7.57 -6.92 -8.33
CA MET A 110 -6.70 -7.41 -9.40
C MET A 110 -5.27 -6.91 -9.19
N MET A 111 -5.07 -5.62 -8.92
CA MET A 111 -3.75 -5.05 -8.68
C MET A 111 -3.07 -5.65 -7.45
N ALA A 112 -3.82 -5.91 -6.38
CA ALA A 112 -3.32 -6.59 -5.18
C ALA A 112 -2.83 -8.03 -5.46
N ARG A 113 -3.31 -8.68 -6.52
CA ARG A 113 -2.90 -10.04 -6.92
C ARG A 113 -1.71 -10.05 -7.88
N LEU A 114 -1.36 -8.90 -8.45
CA LEU A 114 -0.20 -8.81 -9.34
C LEU A 114 1.07 -8.89 -8.47
N PRO A 115 2.05 -9.73 -8.84
CA PRO A 115 3.27 -9.95 -8.08
C PRO A 115 4.19 -8.73 -8.08
#